data_AF-A0A444YED3-F1
#
_entry.id   AF-A0A444YED3-F1
#
_cell.length_a   1.000
_cell.length_b   1.000
_cell.length_c   1.000
_cell.angle_alpha   90.00
_cell.angle_beta   90.00
_cell.angle_gamma   90.00
#
_symmetry.space_group_name_H-M   'P 1'
#
loop_
_entity.id
_entity.type
_entity.pdbx_description
1 polymer ?
#
loop_
_entity_poly.entity_id
_entity_poly.type
_entity_poly.pdbx_seq_one_letter_code
_entity_poly.pdbx_strand_id
1 'polypeptide(L)'
;MRIHVHSKSGRWIISYFQDVHNHELLDDRLTFMLPEQRKMNAAALEQMNMMLRVGIKTPQIYSSFVHTAGGYQNLSFLKRDMYNQIGKQRRLIGRDATTCLNCCMKKIEGSNLSLANVK
;
A
#
# COMPACT_ATOMS: atom_id res chain seq x y z
N MET A 1 6.76 -16.76 -26.62
CA MET A 1 8.02 -15.99 -26.73
C MET A 1 9.21 -16.93 -26.56
N ARG A 2 10.23 -16.86 -27.42
CA ARG A 2 11.47 -17.63 -27.27
C ARG A 2 12.64 -16.65 -27.14
N ILE A 3 13.41 -16.79 -26.06
CA ILE A 3 14.56 -15.94 -25.74
C ILE A 3 15.79 -16.85 -25.60
N HIS A 4 16.92 -16.44 -26.15
CA HIS A 4 18.20 -17.13 -26.00
C HIS A 4 19.33 -16.11 -25.86
N VAL A 5 20.44 -16.51 -25.23
CA VAL A 5 21.63 -15.66 -25.10
C VAL A 5 22.55 -15.91 -26.29
N HIS A 6 22.93 -14.85 -27.00
CA HIS A 6 23.90 -14.92 -28.08
C HIS A 6 25.30 -15.15 -27.51
N SER A 7 25.89 -16.31 -27.83
CA SER A 7 27.12 -16.81 -27.22
C SER A 7 28.34 -15.89 -27.39
N LYS A 8 28.45 -15.18 -28.53
CA LYS A 8 29.61 -14.31 -28.80
C LYS A 8 29.52 -12.93 -28.18
N SER A 9 28.31 -12.38 -28.08
CA SER A 9 28.12 -11.00 -27.59
C SER A 9 27.50 -10.93 -26.19
N GLY A 10 27.08 -12.07 -25.62
CA GLY A 10 26.39 -12.15 -24.32
C GLY A 10 25.01 -11.47 -24.30
N ARG A 11 24.45 -11.11 -25.45
CA ARG A 11 23.19 -10.36 -25.54
C ARG A 11 21.99 -11.31 -25.52
N TRP A 12 20.92 -10.92 -24.86
CA TRP A 12 19.63 -11.61 -24.93
C TRP A 12 18.97 -11.31 -26.28
N ILE A 13 18.63 -12.34 -27.05
CA ILE A 13 17.95 -12.24 -28.35
C ILE A 13 16.58 -12.92 -28.25
N ILE A 14 15.55 -12.19 -28.67
CA ILE A 14 14.20 -12.72 -28.86
C ILE A 14 14.13 -13.30 -30.27
N SER A 15 14.07 -14.63 -30.39
CA SER A 15 14.03 -15.32 -31.69
C SER A 15 12.61 -15.53 -32.21
N TYR A 16 11.61 -15.45 -31.35
CA TYR A 16 10.21 -15.61 -31.74
C TYR A 16 9.28 -14.92 -30.74
N PHE A 17 8.34 -14.14 -31.29
CA PHE A 17 7.29 -13.44 -30.56
C PHE A 17 5.97 -13.62 -31.31
N GLN A 18 4.93 -14.06 -30.59
CA GLN A 18 3.57 -14.19 -31.11
C GLN A 18 2.75 -13.10 -30.42
N ASP A 19 2.33 -12.10 -31.19
CA ASP A 19 1.56 -10.95 -30.70
C ASP A 19 0.04 -11.15 -30.88
N VAL A 20 -0.38 -12.36 -31.23
CA VAL A 20 -1.80 -12.69 -31.36
C VAL A 20 -2.29 -13.20 -30.01
N HIS A 21 -3.17 -12.41 -29.41
CA HIS A 21 -3.83 -12.73 -28.15
C HIS A 21 -5.18 -13.41 -28.42
N ASN A 22 -5.60 -14.28 -27.51
CA ASN A 22 -6.92 -14.93 -27.55
C ASN A 22 -8.01 -14.13 -26.81
N HIS A 23 -7.67 -12.92 -26.37
CA HIS A 23 -8.56 -11.98 -25.70
C HIS A 23 -8.08 -10.55 -25.99
N GLU A 24 -8.96 -9.57 -25.77
CA GLU A 24 -8.60 -8.16 -25.86
C GLU A 24 -7.58 -7.80 -24.77
N LEU A 25 -6.64 -6.91 -25.10
CA LEU A 25 -5.73 -6.35 -24.12
C LEU A 25 -6.49 -5.42 -23.16
N LEU A 26 -5.98 -5.29 -21.95
CA LEU A 26 -6.57 -4.39 -20.96
C LEU A 26 -6.46 -2.94 -21.46
N ASP A 27 -7.54 -2.18 -21.35
CA ASP A 27 -7.54 -0.73 -21.63
C ASP A 27 -6.47 -0.04 -20.78
N ASP A 28 -5.67 0.83 -21.40
CA ASP A 28 -4.64 1.64 -20.74
C ASP A 28 -5.20 2.42 -19.54
N ARG A 29 -6.47 2.82 -19.59
CA ARG A 29 -7.18 3.51 -18.50
C ARG A 29 -7.35 2.64 -17.25
N LEU A 30 -7.27 1.32 -17.38
CA LEU A 30 -7.41 0.35 -16.28
C LEU A 30 -6.06 -0.17 -15.79
N THR A 31 -4.94 0.26 -16.38
CA THR A 31 -3.60 -0.19 -15.98
C THR A 31 -3.29 0.08 -14.51
N PHE A 32 -3.86 1.13 -13.90
CA PHE A 32 -3.73 1.41 -12.47
C PHE A 32 -4.31 0.31 -11.56
N MET A 33 -5.14 -0.59 -12.10
CA MET A 33 -5.67 -1.76 -11.37
C MET A 33 -4.67 -2.91 -11.31
N LEU A 34 -3.69 -2.95 -12.23
CA LEU A 34 -2.69 -4.02 -12.30
C LEU A 34 -1.82 -4.02 -11.04
N PRO A 35 -1.64 -5.16 -10.35
CA PRO A 35 -0.85 -5.23 -9.12
C PRO A 35 0.57 -4.66 -9.23
N GLU A 36 1.24 -4.83 -10.37
CA GLU A 36 2.61 -4.34 -10.59
C GLU A 36 2.71 -2.82 -10.69
N GLN A 37 1.65 -2.17 -11.18
CA GLN A 37 1.54 -0.72 -11.27
C GLN A 37 1.11 -0.10 -9.93
N ARG A 38 0.53 -0.91 -9.02
CA ARG A 38 0.01 -0.42 -7.74
C ARG A 38 1.12 -0.23 -6.70
N LYS A 39 1.47 1.03 -6.43
CA LYS A 39 2.44 1.44 -5.42
C LYS A 39 1.97 2.68 -4.68
N MET A 40 1.96 2.58 -3.34
CA MET A 40 1.86 3.74 -2.47
C MET A 40 3.26 4.33 -2.27
N ASN A 41 3.45 5.58 -2.69
CA ASN A 41 4.70 6.29 -2.44
C ASN A 41 4.82 6.70 -0.96
N ALA A 42 6.03 7.08 -0.53
CA ALA A 42 6.30 7.45 0.85
C ALA A 42 5.45 8.63 1.34
N ALA A 43 5.22 9.64 0.49
CA ALA A 43 4.41 10.81 0.85
C ALA A 43 2.95 10.44 1.12
N ALA A 44 2.33 9.62 0.27
CA ALA A 44 0.97 9.13 0.44
C ALA A 44 0.85 8.24 1.68
N LEU A 45 1.89 7.46 2.00
CA LEU A 45 1.95 6.68 3.24
C LEU A 45 1.98 7.58 4.47
N GLU A 46 2.83 8.61 4.49
CA GLU A 46 2.89 9.55 5.61
C GLU A 46 1.59 10.32 5.80
N GLN A 47 1.00 10.82 4.71
CA GLN A 47 -0.29 11.51 4.77
C GLN A 47 -1.41 10.58 5.26
N MET A 48 -1.44 9.32 4.80
CA MET A 48 -2.37 8.32 5.33
C MET A 48 -2.15 8.11 6.84
N ASN A 49 -0.92 7.95 7.29
CA ASN A 49 -0.59 7.74 8.71
C ASN A 49 -0.98 8.95 9.56
N MET A 50 -0.75 10.18 9.08
CA MET A 50 -1.19 11.40 9.77
C MET A 50 -2.71 11.43 9.94
N MET A 51 -3.47 11.16 8.88
CA MET A 51 -4.92 11.15 8.94
C MET A 51 -5.46 10.03 9.84
N LEU A 52 -4.81 8.87 9.87
CA LEU A 52 -5.14 7.78 10.80
C LEU A 52 -4.88 8.18 12.26
N ARG A 53 -3.80 8.89 12.55
CA ARG A 53 -3.45 9.35 13.91
C ARG A 53 -4.48 10.31 14.49
N VAL A 54 -5.10 11.13 13.65
CA VAL A 54 -6.18 12.04 14.06
C VAL A 54 -7.57 11.37 14.02
N GLY A 55 -7.64 10.07 13.75
CA GLY A 55 -8.87 9.27 13.85
C GLY A 55 -9.75 9.24 12.61
N ILE A 56 -9.29 9.74 11.45
CA ILE A 56 -10.07 9.69 10.20
C ILE A 56 -10.13 8.24 9.70
N LYS A 57 -11.33 7.79 9.28
CA LYS A 57 -11.51 6.41 8.82
C LYS A 57 -10.86 6.21 7.45
N THR A 58 -10.23 5.05 7.22
CA THR A 58 -9.56 4.70 5.96
C THR A 58 -10.39 4.95 4.69
N PRO A 59 -11.72 4.67 4.64
CA PRO A 59 -12.55 5.03 3.48
C PRO A 59 -12.57 6.54 3.17
N GLN A 60 -12.59 7.39 4.19
CA GLN A 60 -12.59 8.85 4.04
C GLN A 60 -11.22 9.35 3.58
N ILE A 61 -10.14 8.77 4.12
CA ILE A 61 -8.78 9.05 3.67
C ILE A 61 -8.63 8.73 2.17
N TYR A 62 -9.09 7.55 1.74
CA TYR A 62 -9.06 7.18 0.33
C TYR A 62 -9.87 8.16 -0.54
N SER A 63 -11.07 8.55 -0.08
CA SER A 63 -11.89 9.55 -0.77
C SER A 63 -11.18 10.90 -0.91
N SER A 64 -10.41 11.33 0.10
CA SER A 64 -9.61 12.54 0.05
C SER A 64 -8.51 12.45 -1.02
N PHE A 65 -7.79 11.32 -1.09
CA PHE A 65 -6.78 11.11 -2.13
C PHE A 65 -7.39 11.15 -3.54
N VAL A 66 -8.53 10.50 -3.74
CA VAL A 66 -9.24 10.50 -5.03
C VAL A 66 -9.66 11.92 -5.41
N HIS A 67 -10.19 12.68 -4.46
CA HIS A 67 -10.59 14.05 -4.69
C HIS A 67 -9.40 14.94 -5.05
N THR A 68 -8.30 14.86 -4.31
CA THR A 68 -7.06 15.61 -4.58
C THR A 68 -6.44 15.22 -5.92
N ALA A 69 -6.45 13.94 -6.28
CA ALA A 69 -5.91 13.45 -7.54
C ALA A 69 -6.84 13.73 -8.75
N GLY A 70 -8.07 14.20 -8.53
CA GLY A 70 -9.03 14.46 -9.60
C GLY A 70 -9.63 13.20 -10.24
N GLY A 71 -9.62 12.07 -9.54
CA GLY A 71 -10.17 10.81 -10.03
C GLY A 71 -9.47 9.57 -9.50
N TYR A 72 -10.12 8.42 -9.62
CA TYR A 72 -9.59 7.13 -9.17
C TYR A 72 -8.42 6.66 -10.05
N GLN A 73 -8.53 6.89 -11.35
CA GLN A 73 -7.55 6.52 -12.36
C GLN A 73 -6.20 7.26 -12.20
N ASN A 74 -6.19 8.37 -11.47
CA ASN A 74 -5.00 9.19 -11.22
C ASN A 74 -4.24 8.73 -9.97
N LEU A 75 -4.74 7.73 -9.25
CA LEU A 75 -4.05 7.13 -8.12
C LEU A 75 -3.30 5.88 -8.54
N SER A 76 -2.04 5.79 -8.12
CA SER A 76 -1.21 4.60 -8.29
C SER A 76 -1.52 3.50 -7.27
N PHE A 77 -2.63 3.57 -6.53
CA PHE A 77 -2.98 2.58 -5.51
C PHE A 77 -4.49 2.56 -5.27
N LEU A 78 -4.98 1.42 -4.80
CA LEU A 78 -6.37 1.23 -4.45
C LEU A 78 -6.60 1.36 -2.95
N LYS A 79 -7.87 1.54 -2.56
CA LYS A 79 -8.31 1.46 -1.16
C LYS A 79 -7.82 0.18 -0.47
N ARG A 80 -7.78 -0.94 -1.19
CA ARG A 80 -7.27 -2.22 -0.69
C ARG A 80 -5.79 -2.14 -0.29
N ASP A 81 -4.98 -1.38 -1.02
CA ASP A 81 -3.56 -1.26 -0.75
C ASP A 81 -3.29 -0.49 0.55
N MET A 82 -4.12 0.49 0.88
CA MET A 82 -4.09 1.14 2.20
C MET A 82 -4.36 0.16 3.34
N TYR A 83 -5.40 -0.68 3.22
CA TYR A 83 -5.69 -1.70 4.24
C TYR A 83 -4.56 -2.72 4.36
N ASN A 84 -3.99 -3.15 3.23
CA ASN A 84 -2.84 -4.06 3.23
C ASN A 84 -1.67 -3.43 4.00
N GLN A 85 -1.44 -2.14 3.82
CA GLN A 85 -0.33 -1.47 4.47
C GLN A 85 -0.56 -1.23 5.96
N ILE A 86 -1.77 -0.84 6.36
CA ILE A 86 -2.17 -0.79 7.78
C ILE A 86 -1.97 -2.17 8.43
N GLY A 87 -2.38 -3.25 7.75
CA GLY A 87 -2.18 -4.61 8.22
C GLY A 87 -0.69 -4.98 8.36
N LYS A 88 0.16 -4.57 7.40
CA LYS A 88 1.62 -4.75 7.48
C LYS A 88 2.22 -4.01 8.68
N GLN A 89 1.87 -2.74 8.87
CA GLN A 89 2.33 -1.93 10.01
C GLN A 89 1.93 -2.56 11.36
N ARG A 90 0.68 -3.02 11.49
CA ARG A 90 0.22 -3.70 12.71
C ARG A 90 1.00 -4.97 13.02
N ARG A 91 1.34 -5.77 12.00
CA ARG A 91 2.17 -6.97 12.17
C ARG A 91 3.61 -6.65 12.55
N LEU A 92 4.16 -5.55 12.04
CA LEU A 92 5.49 -5.07 12.45
C LEU A 92 5.50 -4.65 13.93
N ILE A 93 4.50 -3.87 14.35
CA ILE A 93 4.32 -3.45 15.75
C ILE A 93 4.19 -4.67 16.68
N GLY A 94 3.41 -5.68 16.31
CA GLY A 94 3.23 -6.88 17.12
C GLY A 94 4.44 -7.83 17.17
N ARG A 95 5.47 -7.60 16.33
CA ARG A 95 6.71 -8.39 16.31
C ARG A 95 7.84 -7.73 17.10
N ASP A 96 7.73 -6.44 17.37
CA ASP A 96 8.77 -5.69 18.07
C ASP A 96 8.51 -5.70 19.59
N ALA A 97 9.38 -6.37 20.33
CA ALA A 97 9.25 -6.56 21.77
C ALA A 97 9.19 -5.22 22.52
N THR A 98 9.97 -4.21 22.11
CA THR A 98 9.97 -2.87 22.72
C THR A 98 8.69 -2.10 22.41
N THR A 99 8.15 -2.22 21.19
CA THR A 99 6.88 -1.58 20.83
C THR A 99 5.70 -2.23 21.57
N CYS A 100 5.70 -3.56 21.74
CA CYS A 100 4.74 -4.27 22.59
C CYS A 100 4.82 -3.80 24.06
N LEU A 101 6.03 -3.67 24.61
CA LEU A 101 6.26 -3.21 25.98
C LEU A 101 5.75 -1.77 26.17
N ASN A 102 6.07 -0.86 25.25
CA ASN A 102 5.58 0.52 25.26
C ASN A 102 4.05 0.61 25.12
N CYS A 103 3.43 -0.26 24.33
CA CYS A 103 1.97 -0.33 24.22
C CYS A 103 1.33 -0.76 25.54
N CYS A 104 1.90 -1.77 26.22
CA CYS A 104 1.46 -2.20 27.54
C CYS A 104 1.61 -1.08 28.59
N MET A 105 2.74 -0.38 28.60
CA MET A 105 2.99 0.74 29.53
C MET A 105 1.97 1.87 29.34
N LYS A 106 1.71 2.29 28.10
CA LYS A 106 0.68 3.32 27.81
C LYS A 106 -0.73 2.90 28.24
N LYS A 107 -1.03 1.58 28.19
CA LYS A 107 -2.33 1.05 28.61
C LYS A 107 -2.49 1.09 30.14
N ILE A 108 -1.39 0.91 30.88
CA ILE A 108 -1.34 1.07 32.35
C ILE A 108 -1.49 2.55 32.74
N GLU A 109 -0.84 3.46 32.02
CA GLU A 109 -0.98 4.91 32.26
C GLU A 109 -2.40 5.42 31.97
N GLY A 110 -3.00 5.01 30.85
CA GLY A 110 -4.37 5.37 30.50
C GLY A 110 -5.44 4.81 31.46
N SER A 111 -5.18 3.66 32.07
CA SER A 111 -6.08 3.10 33.10
C SER A 111 -5.95 3.80 34.44
N ASN A 112 -4.74 4.23 34.85
CA ASN A 112 -4.53 5.06 36.03
C ASN A 112 -5.18 6.46 35.91
N LEU A 113 -5.18 7.07 34.72
CA LEU A 113 -5.88 8.33 34.45
C LEU A 113 -7.41 8.20 34.53
N SER A 114 -7.97 7.03 34.21
CA SER A 114 -9.41 6.76 34.36
C SER A 114 -9.83 6.56 35.83
N LEU A 115 -8.93 6.06 36.67
CA LEU A 115 -9.17 5.86 38.11
C LEU A 115 -8.97 7.16 38.92
N ALA A 116 -8.14 8.10 38.44
CA ALA A 116 -7.89 9.38 39.10
C ALA A 116 -9.04 10.39 38.98
N ASN A 117 -9.96 10.21 38.01
CA ASN A 117 -11.13 11.07 37.81
C ASN A 117 -12.41 10.56 38.50
N VAL A 118 -12.31 9.54 39.37
CA VAL A 118 -13.45 8.95 40.12
C VAL A 118 -13.27 9.11 41.64
N LYS A 119 -12.53 10.14 42.09
CA LYS A 119 -12.50 10.55 43.50
C LYS A 119 -12.89 12.01 43.67
#